data_AF-A0A3D2Z8E1-F1
#
_entry.id   AF-A0A3D2Z8E1-F1
#
_cell.length_a   1.000
_cell.length_b   1.000
_cell.length_c   1.000
_cell.angle_alpha   90.00
_cell.angle_beta   90.00
_cell.angle_gamma   90.00
#
_symmetry.space_group_name_H-M   'P 1'
#
loop_
_entity.id
_entity.type
_entity.pdbx_description
1 polymer ?
#
loop_
_entity_poly.entity_id
_entity_poly.type
_entity_poly.pdbx_seq_one_letter_code
_entity_poly.pdbx_strand_id
1 'polypeptide(L)'
;PFILTNREACQSLGIRHTRTKPRHAWTNGFVERLQATILHEHWRVAFRRRYFTARPQLDRSLQRYLAFYNDDRPHQGYRTRGRIPSDLFWGVADGIPKQGD
;
A
#
# COMPACT_ATOMS: atom_id res chain seq x y z
N PRO A 1 13.56 7.33 24.46
CA PRO A 1 12.38 6.91 23.64
C PRO A 1 12.17 5.39 23.76
N PHE A 2 11.10 4.99 24.45
CA PHE A 2 10.72 3.57 24.54
C PHE A 2 10.21 3.15 23.15
N ILE A 3 11.01 2.38 22.40
CA ILE A 3 10.56 1.84 21.12
C ILE A 3 9.53 0.77 21.47
N LEU A 4 8.24 1.09 21.33
CA LEU A 4 7.18 0.11 21.45
C LEU A 4 7.40 -0.97 20.41
N THR A 5 7.34 -2.23 20.84
CA THR A 5 7.28 -3.35 19.90
C THR A 5 5.98 -3.26 19.10
N ASN A 6 5.94 -3.87 17.91
CA ASN A 6 4.72 -3.91 17.08
C ASN A 6 3.50 -4.46 17.84
N ARG A 7 3.71 -5.36 18.81
CA ARG A 7 2.61 -5.91 19.64
C ARG A 7 2.05 -4.86 20.59
N GLU A 8 2.92 -4.13 21.28
CA GLU A 8 2.52 -3.09 22.24
C GLU A 8 1.86 -1.91 21.52
N ALA A 9 2.39 -1.51 20.35
CA ALA A 9 1.77 -0.49 19.52
C ALA A 9 0.38 -0.91 19.00
N CYS A 10 0.23 -2.16 18.54
CA CYS A 10 -1.09 -2.67 18.16
C CYS A 10 -2.06 -2.70 19.35
N GLN A 11 -1.60 -3.10 20.54
CA GLN A 11 -2.43 -3.12 21.75
C GLN A 11 -2.88 -1.72 22.17
N SER A 12 -1.99 -0.73 22.18
CA SER A 12 -2.35 0.65 22.56
C SER A 12 -3.35 1.29 21.59
N LEU A 13 -3.33 0.89 20.32
CA LEU A 13 -4.24 1.36 19.28
C LEU A 13 -5.51 0.49 19.14
N GLY A 14 -5.69 -0.54 19.97
CA GLY A 14 -6.84 -1.46 19.85
C GLY A 14 -6.83 -2.31 18.57
N ILE A 15 -5.68 -2.43 17.89
CA ILE A 15 -5.52 -3.17 16.65
C ILE A 15 -5.31 -4.66 16.95
N ARG A 16 -6.20 -5.51 16.43
CA ARG A 16 -6.02 -6.97 16.50
C ARG A 16 -4.90 -7.40 15.55
N HIS A 17 -3.75 -7.78 16.11
CA HIS A 17 -2.64 -8.33 15.35
C HIS A 17 -2.91 -9.79 14.93
N THR A 18 -3.15 -10.01 13.64
CA THR A 18 -3.25 -11.35 13.04
C THR A 18 -1.95 -11.72 12.34
N ARG A 19 -1.51 -12.98 12.50
CA ARG A 19 -0.35 -13.53 11.78
C ARG A 19 -0.80 -14.47 10.68
N THR A 20 -0.14 -14.40 9.53
CA THR A 20 -0.32 -15.38 8.45
C THR A 20 0.09 -16.76 8.94
N LYS A 21 -0.82 -17.73 8.85
CA LYS A 21 -0.48 -19.12 9.17
C LYS A 21 0.56 -19.64 8.16
N PRO A 22 1.59 -20.40 8.61
CA PRO A 22 2.54 -21.03 7.70
C PRO A 22 1.81 -21.87 6.65
N ARG A 23 2.30 -21.86 5.40
CA ARG A 23 1.76 -22.62 4.25
C ARG A 23 0.37 -22.20 3.74
N HIS A 24 -0.12 -21.01 4.09
CA HIS A 24 -1.31 -20.43 3.47
C HIS A 24 -0.94 -19.38 2.42
N ALA A 25 -0.49 -19.81 1.24
CA ALA A 25 -0.12 -18.91 0.14
C ALA A 25 -1.24 -17.95 -0.28
N TRP A 26 -2.50 -18.36 -0.10
CA TRP A 26 -3.65 -17.57 -0.53
C TRP A 26 -3.90 -16.33 0.34
N THR A 27 -3.52 -16.33 1.62
CA THR A 27 -3.75 -15.19 2.52
C THR A 27 -2.75 -14.06 2.30
N ASN A 28 -1.59 -14.32 1.70
CA ASN A 28 -0.57 -13.31 1.39
C ASN A 28 -0.58 -12.87 -0.09
N GLY A 29 -1.32 -13.56 -0.96
CA GLY A 29 -1.26 -13.32 -2.41
C GLY A 29 -1.63 -11.90 -2.85
N PHE A 30 -2.43 -11.15 -2.08
CA PHE A 30 -2.69 -9.74 -2.37
C PHE A 30 -1.46 -8.85 -2.11
N VAL A 31 -0.80 -9.05 -0.97
CA VAL A 31 0.42 -8.32 -0.60
C VAL A 31 1.53 -8.65 -1.59
N GLU A 32 1.69 -9.93 -1.94
CA GLU A 32 2.69 -10.37 -2.92
C GLU A 32 2.45 -9.74 -4.29
N ARG A 33 1.20 -9.73 -4.78
CA ARG A 33 0.85 -9.06 -6.05
C ARG A 33 1.12 -7.57 -5.99
N LEU A 34 0.75 -6.89 -4.90
CA LEU A 34 1.04 -5.46 -4.72
C LEU A 34 2.55 -5.19 -4.76
N GLN A 35 3.35 -5.97 -4.03
CA GLN A 35 4.80 -5.83 -4.00
C GLN A 35 5.43 -6.08 -5.38
N ALA A 36 4.94 -7.07 -6.12
CA ALA A 36 5.35 -7.29 -7.49
C ALA A 36 5.00 -6.09 -8.40
N THR A 37 3.78 -5.55 -8.29
CA THR A 37 3.38 -4.36 -9.06
C THR A 37 4.28 -3.16 -8.77
N ILE A 38 4.54 -2.86 -7.49
CA ILE A 38 5.47 -1.78 -7.09
C ILE A 38 6.87 -2.04 -7.67
N LEU A 39 7.37 -3.27 -7.59
CA LEU A 39 8.68 -3.62 -8.14
C LEU A 39 8.74 -3.36 -9.65
N HIS A 40 7.74 -3.82 -10.40
CA HIS A 40 7.73 -3.77 -11.86
C HIS A 40 7.47 -2.36 -12.40
N GLU A 41 6.49 -1.65 -11.85
CA GLU A 41 6.05 -0.35 -12.34
C GLU A 41 6.90 0.79 -11.76
N HIS A 42 7.29 0.70 -10.49
CA HIS A 42 8.06 1.75 -9.83
C HIS A 42 9.55 1.46 -9.81
N TRP A 43 9.98 0.45 -9.05
CA TRP A 43 11.40 0.31 -8.69
C TRP A 43 12.30 0.03 -9.88
N ARG A 44 11.88 -0.83 -10.81
CA ARG A 44 12.64 -1.09 -12.05
C ARG A 44 12.85 0.18 -12.88
N VAL A 45 11.92 1.13 -12.87
CA VAL A 45 12.05 2.39 -13.61
C VAL A 45 12.85 3.40 -12.80
N ALA A 46 12.52 3.57 -11.51
CA ALA A 46 13.16 4.51 -10.61
C ALA A 46 14.67 4.27 -10.49
N PHE A 47 15.09 3.02 -10.27
CA PHE A 47 16.51 2.67 -10.15
C PHE A 47 17.29 2.80 -11.45
N ARG A 48 16.63 2.68 -12.61
CA ARG A 48 17.28 2.94 -13.92
C ARG A 48 17.47 4.42 -14.19
N ARG A 49 16.58 5.27 -13.67
CA ARG A 49 16.57 6.73 -13.95
C ARG A 49 17.31 7.56 -12.93
N ARG A 50 17.49 7.05 -11.70
CA ARG A 50 18.02 7.83 -10.58
C ARG A 50 18.88 6.96 -9.66
N TYR A 51 20.00 7.51 -9.23
CA TYR A 51 20.77 6.98 -8.12
C TYR A 51 20.25 7.54 -6.80
N PHE A 52 19.97 6.66 -5.84
CA PHE A 52 19.46 7.02 -4.51
C PHE A 52 20.61 6.95 -3.50
N THR A 53 20.86 8.03 -2.77
CA THR A 53 21.96 8.12 -1.80
C THR A 53 21.50 8.07 -0.35
N ALA A 54 20.19 8.21 -0.11
CA ALA A 54 19.64 8.27 1.24
C ALA A 54 18.22 7.70 1.33
N ARG A 55 17.89 7.11 2.49
CA ARG A 55 16.54 6.56 2.78
C ARG A 55 15.39 7.54 2.51
N PRO A 56 15.45 8.83 2.89
CA PRO A 56 14.36 9.78 2.61
C PRO A 56 14.09 10.02 1.12
N GLN A 57 15.04 9.69 0.24
CA GLN A 57 14.81 9.79 -1.21
C GLN A 57 14.00 8.59 -1.71
N LEU A 58 14.28 7.38 -1.20
CA LEU A 58 13.50 6.18 -1.49
C LEU A 58 12.07 6.32 -0.98
N ASP A 59 11.91 6.77 0.27
CA ASP A 59 10.60 6.97 0.88
C ASP A 59 9.74 7.94 0.06
N ARG A 60 10.26 9.12 -0.26
CA ARG A 60 9.54 10.09 -1.10
C ARG A 60 9.20 9.57 -2.50
N SER A 61 10.08 8.75 -3.09
CA SER A 61 9.82 8.13 -4.39
C SER A 61 8.66 7.15 -4.31
N LEU A 62 8.66 6.29 -3.28
CA LEU A 62 7.62 5.31 -3.03
C LEU A 62 6.29 5.99 -2.69
N GLN A 63 6.29 6.99 -1.82
CA GLN A 63 5.07 7.72 -1.43
C GLN A 63 4.39 8.37 -2.64
N ARG A 64 5.17 8.97 -3.55
CA ARG A 64 4.63 9.52 -4.79
C ARG A 64 4.02 8.45 -5.69
N TYR A 65 4.65 7.29 -5.79
CA TYR A 65 4.09 6.17 -6.55
C TYR A 65 2.81 5.62 -5.90
N LEU A 66 2.76 5.55 -4.57
CA LEU A 66 1.58 5.07 -3.85
C LEU A 66 0.39 6.03 -4.00
N ALA A 67 0.62 7.34 -3.99
CA ALA A 67 -0.42 8.32 -4.31
C ALA A 67 -0.99 8.07 -5.71
N PHE A 68 -0.14 7.98 -6.74
CA PHE A 68 -0.57 7.61 -8.09
C PHE A 68 -1.32 6.27 -8.13
N TYR A 69 -0.79 5.24 -7.46
CA TYR A 69 -1.39 3.91 -7.47
C TYR A 69 -2.79 3.88 -6.83
N ASN A 70 -2.99 4.65 -5.75
CA ASN A 70 -4.23 4.68 -5.01
C ASN A 70 -5.29 5.60 -5.63
N ASP A 71 -4.84 6.73 -6.19
CA ASP A 71 -5.73 7.84 -6.54
C ASP A 71 -5.86 8.10 -8.05
N ASP A 72 -4.91 7.64 -8.87
CA ASP A 72 -4.92 7.92 -10.32
C ASP A 72 -4.97 6.66 -11.18
N ARG A 73 -4.41 5.54 -10.70
CA ARG A 73 -4.25 4.31 -11.47
C ARG A 73 -5.59 3.55 -11.53
N PRO A 74 -6.20 3.36 -12.70
CA PRO A 74 -7.43 2.57 -12.84
C PRO A 74 -7.12 1.08 -12.72
N HIS A 75 -7.91 0.34 -11.94
CA HIS A 75 -7.74 -1.12 -11.80
C HIS A 75 -8.86 -1.84 -12.53
N GLN A 76 -8.54 -2.56 -13.61
CA GLN A 76 -9.52 -3.26 -14.45
C GLN A 76 -9.90 -4.65 -13.95
N GLY A 77 -9.45 -5.04 -12.75
CA GLY A 77 -9.84 -6.33 -12.17
C GLY A 77 -11.34 -6.43 -11.94
N TYR A 78 -11.88 -7.66 -11.95
CA TYR A 78 -13.31 -7.94 -11.75
C TYR A 78 -13.94 -7.22 -10.54
N ARG A 79 -13.18 -7.08 -9.45
CA ARG A 79 -13.62 -6.41 -8.21
C ARG A 79 -13.60 -4.88 -8.29
N THR A 80 -12.65 -4.32 -9.04
CA THR A 80 -12.40 -2.88 -9.10
C THR A 80 -13.15 -2.23 -10.26
N ARG A 81 -13.39 -2.95 -11.37
CA ARG A 81 -14.21 -2.50 -12.52
C ARG A 81 -13.79 -1.14 -13.08
N GLY A 82 -12.49 -0.87 -13.16
CA GLY A 82 -11.94 0.40 -13.64
C GLY A 82 -11.80 1.48 -12.58
N ARG A 83 -12.35 1.29 -11.37
CA ARG A 83 -12.19 2.23 -10.26
C ARG A 83 -10.78 2.17 -9.68
N ILE A 84 -10.37 3.30 -9.13
CA ILE A 84 -9.12 3.44 -8.38
C ILE A 84 -9.28 2.84 -6.96
N PRO A 85 -8.20 2.39 -6.31
CA PRO A 85 -8.27 1.83 -4.96
C PRO A 85 -8.93 2.74 -3.93
N SER A 86 -8.68 4.05 -3.97
CA SER A 86 -9.25 4.99 -3.00
C SER A 86 -10.77 5.13 -3.14
N ASP A 87 -11.32 5.11 -4.35
CA ASP A 87 -12.77 5.06 -4.59
C ASP A 87 -13.43 3.87 -3.89
N LEU A 88 -12.77 2.72 -3.91
CA LEU A 88 -13.29 1.52 -3.29
C LEU A 88 -13.15 1.58 -1.78
N PHE A 89 -12.02 2.05 -1.27
CA PHE A 89 -11.78 2.11 0.16
C PHE A 89 -12.71 3.13 0.83
N TRP A 90 -12.75 4.36 0.32
CA TRP A 90 -13.62 5.41 0.85
C TRP A 90 -15.09 5.20 0.52
N GLY A 91 -15.39 4.61 -0.65
CA GLY A 91 -16.75 4.25 -1.03
C GLY A 91 -17.33 3.08 -0.21
N VAL A 92 -16.48 2.20 0.35
CA VAL A 92 -16.87 1.14 1.29
C VAL A 92 -16.83 1.62 2.75
N ALA A 93 -16.06 2.66 3.05
CA ALA A 93 -16.02 3.30 4.37
C ALA A 93 -17.20 4.25 4.64
N ASP A 94 -18.20 4.28 3.75
CA ASP A 94 -19.49 4.97 3.84
C ASP A 94 -19.45 6.50 3.96
N GLY A 95 -19.58 7.22 2.84
CA GLY A 95 -19.97 8.65 2.87
C GLY A 95 -18.92 9.63 3.41
N ILE A 96 -17.67 9.20 3.60
CA ILE A 96 -16.55 10.12 3.85
C ILE A 96 -16.12 10.69 2.50
N PRO A 97 -16.34 11.99 2.24
CA PRO A 97 -15.96 12.59 0.97
C PRO A 97 -14.46 12.43 0.77
N LYS A 98 -14.08 12.14 -0.47
CA LYS A 98 -12.68 12.09 -0.86
C LYS A 98 -12.10 13.46 -0.54
N GLN A 99 -10.96 13.51 0.12
CA GLN A 99 -10.33 14.77 0.47
C GLN A 99 -9.86 15.43 -0.84
N GLY A 100 -10.69 16.33 -1.39
CA GLY A 100 -10.55 16.87 -2.74
C GLY A 100 -11.87 17.29 -3.44
N ASP A 101 -13.04 16.92 -2.92
CA ASP A 101 -14.34 17.52 -3.28
C ASP A 101 -14.77 18.60 -2.28
#